data_AF-A0A962YUK1-F1
#
_entry.id   AF-A0A962YUK1-F1
#
_cell.length_a   1.000
_cell.length_b   1.000
_cell.length_c   1.000
_cell.angle_alpha   90.00
_cell.angle_beta   90.00
_cell.angle_gamma   90.00
#
_symmetry.space_group_name_H-M   'P 1'
#
loop_
_entity.id
_entity.type
_entity.pdbx_description
1 polymer ?
#
loop_
_entity_poly.entity_id
_entity_poly.type
_entity_poly.pdbx_seq_one_letter_code
_entity_poly.pdbx_strand_id
1 'polypeptide(L)'
;DYAYYMKGLANFNRSNSLLERLAPTDRSRTDTNTARQAYSDFAELTRKFPDSKYAEDARQRMLFLHNSLAAYEVNVADFYMRRGAYVAALNRATYVLKTYSRTPAAEDALSIMTQAYIKMGMPQLANDSLRVLERNYPQSPELPKLNALLKGTG
;
A
#
# COMPACT_ATOMS: atom_id res chain seq x y z
N ASP A 1 -5.16 15.05 -25.69
CA ASP A 1 -4.42 14.91 -24.41
C ASP A 1 -4.99 15.77 -23.28
N TYR A 2 -5.25 17.08 -23.46
CA TYR A 2 -5.75 17.99 -22.41
C TYR A 2 -7.03 17.52 -21.71
N ALA A 3 -8.05 17.05 -22.45
CA ALA A 3 -9.29 16.55 -21.84
C ALA A 3 -9.06 15.31 -20.95
N TYR A 4 -8.14 14.41 -21.34
CA TYR A 4 -7.77 13.25 -20.53
C TYR A 4 -7.06 13.68 -19.24
N TYR A 5 -6.19 14.68 -19.35
CA TYR A 5 -5.53 15.28 -18.20
C TYR A 5 -6.54 15.91 -17.22
N MET A 6 -7.48 16.72 -17.70
CA MET A 6 -8.51 17.34 -16.86
C MET A 6 -9.43 16.33 -16.20
N LYS A 7 -9.75 15.21 -16.88
CA LYS A 7 -10.50 14.09 -16.29
C LYS A 7 -9.76 13.49 -15.10
N GLY A 8 -8.47 13.18 -15.26
CA GLY A 8 -7.63 12.68 -14.18
C GLY A 8 -7.52 13.67 -13.02
N LEU A 9 -7.33 14.96 -13.33
CA LEU A 9 -7.23 16.02 -12.33
C LEU A 9 -8.52 16.19 -11.51
N ALA A 10 -9.68 16.09 -12.15
CA ALA A 10 -10.97 16.19 -11.47
C ALA A 10 -11.16 15.08 -10.42
N ASN A 11 -10.80 13.84 -10.77
CA ASN A 11 -10.86 12.71 -9.84
C ASN A 11 -9.75 12.79 -8.78
N PHE A 12 -8.55 13.23 -9.15
CA PHE A 12 -7.43 13.45 -8.21
C PHE A 12 -7.81 14.44 -7.10
N ASN A 13 -8.36 15.60 -7.47
CA ASN A 13 -8.74 16.64 -6.52
C ASN A 13 -9.86 16.18 -5.58
N ARG A 14 -10.79 15.34 -6.05
CA ARG A 14 -11.81 14.70 -5.20
C ARG A 14 -11.21 13.69 -4.23
N SER A 15 -10.18 12.96 -4.67
CA SER A 15 -9.52 11.94 -3.85
C SER A 15 -8.57 12.51 -2.79
N ASN A 16 -8.07 13.74 -2.96
CA ASN A 16 -7.16 14.38 -1.99
C ASN A 16 -7.75 14.48 -0.58
N SER A 17 -9.08 14.43 -0.43
CA SER A 17 -9.74 14.39 0.89
C SER A 17 -9.42 13.11 1.71
N LEU A 18 -9.02 12.01 1.07
CA LEU A 18 -8.48 10.82 1.78
C LEU A 18 -7.17 11.09 2.47
N LEU A 19 -6.32 11.89 1.84
CA LEU A 19 -4.91 11.98 2.19
C LEU A 19 -4.70 12.85 3.42
N GLU A 20 -5.61 13.80 3.66
CA GLU A 20 -5.66 14.59 4.89
C GLU A 20 -6.19 13.80 6.10
N ARG A 21 -6.86 12.66 5.88
CA ARG A 21 -7.53 11.91 6.96
C ARG A 21 -7.12 10.45 6.95
N LEU A 22 -5.97 10.17 7.57
CA LEU A 22 -5.57 8.82 8.02
C LEU A 22 -6.45 8.33 9.20
N ALA A 23 -7.78 8.49 9.09
CA ALA A 23 -8.78 8.04 10.05
C ALA A 23 -9.77 7.09 9.36
N PRO A 24 -10.07 5.91 9.93
CA PRO A 24 -11.02 4.97 9.36
C PRO A 24 -12.44 5.48 9.63
N THR A 25 -12.94 6.32 8.74
CA THR A 25 -14.36 6.66 8.64
C THR A 25 -14.95 6.02 7.38
N ASP A 26 -16.28 5.90 7.36
CA ASP A 26 -17.09 5.23 6.33
C ASP A 26 -16.83 5.77 4.89
N ARG A 27 -16.25 6.96 4.78
CA ARG A 27 -15.89 7.61 3.49
C ARG A 27 -14.70 6.96 2.77
N SER A 28 -13.87 6.19 3.48
CA SER A 28 -12.61 5.68 2.93
C SER A 28 -12.76 4.75 1.71
N ARG A 29 -13.87 4.02 1.58
CA ARG A 29 -14.13 3.15 0.40
C ARG A 29 -14.45 3.95 -0.86
N THR A 30 -15.32 4.96 -0.75
CA THR A 30 -15.72 5.81 -1.88
C THR A 30 -14.53 6.60 -2.41
N ASP A 31 -13.72 7.11 -1.50
CA ASP A 31 -12.64 7.96 -1.91
C ASP A 31 -11.47 7.14 -2.51
N THR A 32 -11.23 5.89 -2.05
CA THR A 32 -10.16 5.04 -2.63
C THR A 32 -10.52 4.60 -4.05
N ASN A 33 -11.81 4.40 -4.34
CA ASN A 33 -12.29 4.19 -5.71
C ASN A 33 -12.03 5.41 -6.59
N THR A 34 -12.23 6.62 -6.06
CA THR A 34 -11.94 7.86 -6.77
C THR A 34 -10.44 8.01 -7.06
N ALA A 35 -9.58 7.67 -6.09
CA ALA A 35 -8.12 7.65 -6.29
C ALA A 35 -7.68 6.62 -7.36
N ARG A 36 -8.26 5.41 -7.35
CA ARG A 36 -8.02 4.39 -8.38
C ARG A 36 -8.48 4.89 -9.76
N GLN A 37 -9.63 5.54 -9.84
CA GLN A 37 -10.13 6.12 -11.09
C GLN A 37 -9.20 7.21 -11.62
N ALA A 38 -8.73 8.11 -10.75
CA ALA A 38 -7.75 9.14 -11.11
C ALA A 38 -6.45 8.50 -11.67
N TYR A 39 -5.95 7.44 -11.04
CA TYR A 39 -4.79 6.69 -11.53
C TYR A 39 -5.05 6.13 -12.93
N SER A 40 -6.21 5.49 -13.14
CA SER A 40 -6.59 4.93 -14.46
C SER A 40 -6.71 6.01 -15.53
N ASP A 41 -7.25 7.18 -15.21
CA ASP A 41 -7.40 8.29 -16.15
C ASP A 41 -6.03 8.87 -16.56
N PHE A 42 -5.10 9.04 -15.61
CA PHE A 42 -3.73 9.45 -15.91
C PHE A 42 -2.94 8.35 -16.66
N ALA A 43 -3.16 7.08 -16.34
CA ALA A 43 -2.56 5.95 -17.04
C ALA A 43 -3.00 5.90 -18.51
N GLU A 44 -4.27 6.22 -18.78
CA GLU A 44 -4.78 6.31 -20.14
C GLU A 44 -4.10 7.45 -20.92
N LEU A 45 -3.97 8.63 -20.30
CA LEU A 45 -3.25 9.77 -20.89
C LEU A 45 -1.81 9.40 -21.25
N THR A 46 -1.05 8.87 -20.29
CA THR A 46 0.38 8.56 -20.47
C THR A 46 0.62 7.43 -21.47
N ARG A 47 -0.32 6.49 -21.60
CA ARG A 47 -0.27 5.42 -22.60
C ARG A 47 -0.61 5.90 -24.01
N LYS A 48 -1.64 6.75 -24.16
CA LYS A 48 -2.11 7.22 -25.47
C LYS A 48 -1.28 8.39 -26.01
N PHE A 49 -0.75 9.23 -25.12
CA PHE A 49 -0.05 10.47 -25.47
C PHE A 49 1.26 10.59 -24.65
N PRO A 50 2.23 9.70 -24.86
CA PRO A 50 3.45 9.63 -24.05
C PRO A 50 4.31 10.91 -24.12
N ASP A 51 4.25 11.64 -25.23
CA ASP A 51 5.02 12.87 -25.50
C ASP A 51 4.21 14.16 -25.20
N SER A 52 3.01 14.03 -24.62
CA SER A 52 2.22 15.20 -24.22
C SER A 52 2.96 16.01 -23.17
N LYS A 53 2.83 17.35 -23.22
CA LYS A 53 3.29 18.25 -22.16
C LYS A 53 2.70 17.95 -20.78
N TYR A 54 1.59 17.20 -20.72
CA TYR A 54 0.93 16.78 -19.49
C TYR A 54 1.37 15.40 -18.99
N ALA A 55 2.11 14.63 -19.80
CA ALA A 55 2.44 13.24 -19.48
C ALA A 55 3.32 13.13 -18.23
N GLU A 56 4.27 14.05 -18.04
CA GLU A 56 5.18 14.00 -16.90
C GLU A 56 4.47 14.27 -15.57
N ASP A 57 3.67 15.34 -15.49
CA ASP A 57 2.85 15.63 -14.31
C ASP A 57 1.85 14.49 -14.02
N ALA A 58 1.26 13.89 -15.07
CA ALA A 58 0.40 12.72 -14.91
C ALA A 58 1.16 11.51 -14.31
N ARG A 59 2.39 11.22 -14.74
CA ARG A 59 3.21 10.15 -14.15
C ARG A 59 3.53 10.43 -12.67
N GLN A 60 3.86 11.66 -12.33
CA GLN A 60 4.12 12.04 -10.94
C GLN A 60 2.87 11.87 -10.06
N ARG A 61 1.70 12.27 -10.54
CA ARG A 61 0.41 12.06 -9.85
C ARG A 61 0.05 10.59 -9.73
N MET A 62 0.32 9.79 -10.77
CA MET A 62 0.15 8.33 -10.71
C MET A 62 1.03 7.71 -9.63
N LEU A 63 2.31 8.09 -9.55
CA LEU A 63 3.22 7.62 -8.51
C LEU A 63 2.70 7.97 -7.11
N PHE A 64 2.27 9.21 -6.93
CA PHE A 64 1.69 9.67 -5.68
C PHE A 64 0.44 8.85 -5.29
N LEU A 65 -0.54 8.73 -6.19
CA LEU A 65 -1.76 7.94 -5.97
C LEU A 65 -1.44 6.47 -5.64
N HIS A 66 -0.46 5.89 -6.34
CA HIS A 66 -0.03 4.51 -6.13
C HIS A 66 0.55 4.31 -4.72
N ASN A 67 1.44 5.22 -4.29
CA ASN A 67 2.00 5.21 -2.94
C ASN A 67 0.93 5.43 -1.86
N SER A 68 0.01 6.37 -2.08
CA SER A 68 -1.06 6.68 -1.13
C SER A 68 -2.04 5.52 -0.95
N LEU A 69 -2.43 4.85 -2.04
CA LEU A 69 -3.29 3.67 -1.98
C LEU A 69 -2.61 2.53 -1.21
N ALA A 70 -1.31 2.32 -1.42
CA ALA A 70 -0.54 1.31 -0.71
C ALA A 70 -0.47 1.62 0.80
N ALA A 71 -0.17 2.87 1.16
CA ALA A 71 -0.14 3.33 2.55
C ALA A 71 -1.51 3.18 3.24
N TYR A 72 -2.60 3.46 2.54
CA TYR A 72 -3.95 3.24 3.08
C TYR A 72 -4.17 1.76 3.45
N GLU A 73 -3.82 0.83 2.57
CA GLU A 73 -3.98 -0.61 2.83
C GLU A 73 -3.12 -1.09 4.00
N VAL A 74 -1.89 -0.58 4.15
CA VAL A 74 -1.04 -0.84 5.32
C VAL A 74 -1.68 -0.32 6.61
N ASN A 75 -2.22 0.90 6.61
CA ASN A 75 -2.91 1.46 7.78
C ASN A 75 -4.14 0.63 8.18
N VAL A 76 -4.89 0.11 7.20
CA VAL A 76 -6.01 -0.80 7.46
C VAL A 76 -5.51 -2.14 8.00
N ALA A 77 -4.39 -2.66 7.47
CA ALA A 77 -3.77 -3.89 7.96
C ALA A 77 -3.34 -3.75 9.43
N ASP A 78 -2.68 -2.66 9.78
CA ASP A 78 -2.24 -2.33 11.14
C ASP A 78 -3.42 -2.12 12.11
N PHE A 79 -4.50 -1.49 11.64
CA PHE A 79 -5.77 -1.44 12.40
C PHE A 79 -6.31 -2.84 12.72
N TYR A 80 -6.30 -3.77 11.77
CA TYR A 80 -6.71 -5.16 12.01
C TYR A 80 -5.74 -5.91 12.94
N MET A 81 -4.43 -5.66 12.84
CA MET A 81 -3.43 -6.22 13.76
C MET A 81 -3.73 -5.83 15.21
N ARG A 82 -3.99 -4.54 15.48
CA ARG A 82 -4.33 -4.03 16.82
C ARG A 82 -5.62 -4.65 17.38
N ARG A 83 -6.55 -5.06 16.52
CA ARG A 83 -7.80 -5.71 16.91
C ARG A 83 -7.71 -7.24 17.00
N GLY A 84 -6.54 -7.84 16.79
CA GLY A 84 -6.36 -9.29 16.80
C GLY A 84 -6.93 -10.01 15.57
N ALA A 85 -7.34 -9.27 14.53
CA ALA A 85 -7.89 -9.83 13.30
C ALA A 85 -6.77 -10.17 12.30
N TYR A 86 -5.89 -11.10 12.69
CA TYR A 86 -4.63 -11.37 11.97
C TYR A 86 -4.82 -11.84 10.52
N VAL A 87 -5.86 -12.62 10.23
CA VAL A 87 -6.19 -13.03 8.85
C VAL A 87 -6.57 -11.82 7.99
N ALA A 88 -7.35 -10.87 8.55
CA ALA A 88 -7.73 -9.66 7.82
C ALA A 88 -6.53 -8.75 7.58
N ALA A 89 -5.64 -8.60 8.57
CA ALA A 89 -4.38 -7.89 8.42
C ALA A 89 -3.49 -8.51 7.34
N LEU A 90 -3.34 -9.84 7.37
CA LEU A 90 -2.56 -10.60 6.39
C LEU A 90 -3.12 -10.42 4.96
N ASN A 91 -4.44 -10.44 4.79
CA ASN A 91 -5.07 -10.21 3.49
C ASN A 91 -4.75 -8.81 2.93
N ARG A 92 -4.75 -7.79 3.79
CA ARG A 92 -4.39 -6.42 3.41
C ARG A 92 -2.91 -6.28 3.05
N ALA A 93 -2.02 -6.83 3.87
CA ALA A 93 -0.59 -6.88 3.59
C ALA A 93 -0.30 -7.63 2.27
N THR A 94 -0.93 -8.78 2.05
CA THR A 94 -0.79 -9.55 0.80
C THR A 94 -1.26 -8.75 -0.41
N TYR A 95 -2.36 -7.99 -0.27
CA TYR A 95 -2.85 -7.12 -1.34
C TYR A 95 -1.83 -6.02 -1.69
N VAL A 96 -1.16 -5.43 -0.69
CA VAL A 96 -0.06 -4.48 -0.90
C VAL A 96 1.09 -5.11 -1.67
N LEU A 97 1.55 -6.29 -1.25
CA LEU A 97 2.68 -6.97 -1.91
C LEU A 97 2.36 -7.44 -3.33
N LYS A 98 1.09 -7.72 -3.65
CA LYS A 98 0.68 -8.10 -5.01
C LYS A 98 0.47 -6.90 -5.93
N THR A 99 -0.08 -5.80 -5.39
CA THR A 99 -0.57 -4.67 -6.21
C THR A 99 0.38 -3.47 -6.20
N TYR A 100 1.11 -3.28 -5.10
CA TYR A 100 1.90 -2.09 -4.79
C TYR A 100 3.34 -2.44 -4.36
N SER A 101 3.91 -3.54 -4.87
CA SER A 101 5.24 -4.05 -4.47
C SER A 101 6.40 -3.08 -4.67
N ARG A 102 6.25 -2.08 -5.55
CA ARG A 102 7.26 -1.06 -5.83
C ARG A 102 7.11 0.21 -4.98
N THR A 103 6.18 0.20 -4.03
CA THR A 103 5.97 1.33 -3.11
C THR A 103 6.75 1.13 -1.81
N PRO A 104 7.08 2.21 -1.07
CA PRO A 104 7.68 2.09 0.26
C PRO A 104 6.85 1.24 1.23
N ALA A 105 5.51 1.25 1.09
CA ALA A 105 4.58 0.48 1.91
C ALA A 105 4.74 -1.05 1.79
N ALA A 106 5.49 -1.55 0.79
CA ALA A 106 5.79 -2.97 0.69
C ALA A 106 6.65 -3.49 1.86
N GLU A 107 7.53 -2.65 2.42
CA GLU A 107 8.32 -2.98 3.61
C GLU A 107 7.39 -3.20 4.82
N ASP A 108 6.51 -2.23 5.10
CA ASP A 108 5.55 -2.30 6.20
C ASP A 108 4.61 -3.50 6.04
N ALA A 109 4.16 -3.78 4.81
CA ALA A 109 3.31 -4.94 4.53
C ALA A 109 4.01 -6.26 4.83
N LEU A 110 5.30 -6.42 4.50
CA LEU A 110 6.08 -7.60 4.87
C LEU A 110 6.26 -7.73 6.38
N SER A 111 6.47 -6.62 7.08
CA SER A 111 6.52 -6.61 8.55
C SER A 111 5.19 -7.07 9.15
N ILE A 112 4.06 -6.48 8.72
CA ILE A 112 2.72 -6.86 9.19
C ILE A 112 2.42 -8.33 8.87
N MET A 113 2.75 -8.79 7.65
CA MET A 113 2.60 -10.20 7.26
C MET A 113 3.36 -11.13 8.20
N THR A 114 4.61 -10.80 8.51
CA THR A 114 5.45 -11.57 9.45
C THR A 114 4.83 -11.60 10.85
N GLN A 115 4.43 -10.44 11.38
CA GLN A 115 3.77 -10.34 12.68
C GLN A 115 2.45 -11.13 12.73
N ALA A 116 1.65 -11.08 11.67
CA ALA A 116 0.40 -11.82 11.59
C ALA A 116 0.65 -13.33 11.65
N TYR A 117 1.62 -13.85 10.90
CA TYR A 117 1.97 -15.29 10.96
C TYR A 117 2.49 -15.71 12.33
N ILE A 118 3.32 -14.88 12.98
CA ILE A 118 3.77 -15.12 14.37
C ILE A 118 2.54 -15.25 15.30
N LYS A 119 1.63 -14.28 15.24
CA LYS A 119 0.43 -14.24 16.09
C LYS A 119 -0.56 -15.38 15.82
N MET A 120 -0.54 -15.95 14.63
CA MET A 120 -1.34 -17.12 14.27
C MET A 120 -0.66 -18.46 14.56
N GLY A 121 0.55 -18.47 15.14
CA GLY A 121 1.28 -19.71 15.43
C GLY A 121 1.77 -20.41 14.17
N MET A 122 2.13 -19.66 13.12
CA MET A 122 2.59 -20.18 11.83
C MET A 122 4.08 -19.86 11.62
N PRO A 123 5.01 -20.49 12.38
CA PRO A 123 6.42 -20.09 12.41
C PRO A 123 7.14 -20.29 11.08
N GLN A 124 6.77 -21.29 10.29
CA GLN A 124 7.37 -21.50 8.95
C GLN A 124 7.07 -20.31 8.03
N LEU A 125 5.79 -19.93 7.91
CA LEU A 125 5.37 -18.80 7.08
C LEU A 125 5.93 -17.46 7.60
N ALA A 126 6.01 -17.30 8.91
CA ALA A 126 6.62 -16.13 9.52
C ALA A 126 8.12 -16.01 9.20
N ASN A 127 8.87 -17.12 9.27
CA ASN A 127 10.28 -17.14 8.88
C ASN A 127 10.45 -16.88 7.39
N ASP A 128 9.57 -17.41 6.54
CA ASP A 128 9.61 -17.18 5.10
C ASP A 128 9.38 -15.71 4.75
N SER A 129 8.38 -15.07 5.35
CA SER A 129 8.12 -13.64 5.15
C SER A 129 9.24 -12.77 5.72
N LEU A 130 9.82 -13.14 6.87
CA LEU A 130 10.97 -12.44 7.45
C LEU A 130 12.18 -12.49 6.52
N ARG A 131 12.50 -13.65 5.93
CA ARG A 131 13.63 -13.77 4.96
C ARG A 131 13.43 -12.86 3.75
N VAL A 132 12.19 -12.72 3.27
CA VAL A 132 11.88 -11.78 2.17
C VAL A 132 12.07 -10.33 2.62
N LEU A 133 11.65 -9.97 3.84
CA LEU A 133 11.89 -8.65 4.41
C LEU A 133 13.39 -8.36 4.53
N GLU A 134 14.17 -9.26 5.13
CA GLU A 134 15.62 -9.12 5.32
C GLU A 134 16.36 -8.96 3.99
N ARG A 135 15.97 -9.73 2.97
CA ARG A 135 16.63 -9.70 1.66
C ARG A 135 16.38 -8.39 0.92
N ASN A 136 15.16 -7.85 0.98
CA ASN A 136 14.78 -6.67 0.21
C ASN A 136 14.96 -5.36 0.99
N TYR A 137 14.86 -5.41 2.31
CA TYR A 137 14.90 -4.27 3.22
C TYR A 137 15.82 -4.58 4.42
N PRO A 138 17.13 -4.81 4.20
CA PRO A 138 18.06 -5.20 5.26
C PRO A 138 18.26 -4.13 6.35
N GLN A 139 17.83 -2.89 6.07
CA GLN A 139 17.89 -1.76 7.01
C GLN A 139 16.52 -1.48 7.66
N SER A 140 15.55 -2.37 7.49
CA SER A 140 14.21 -2.17 8.04
C SER A 140 14.26 -2.10 9.58
N PRO A 141 13.67 -1.07 10.20
CA PRO A 141 13.71 -0.88 11.65
C PRO A 141 12.92 -1.96 12.41
N GLU A 142 12.04 -2.70 11.74
CA GLU A 142 11.23 -3.76 12.35
C GLU A 142 12.02 -5.07 12.54
N LEU A 143 13.13 -5.28 11.81
CA LEU A 143 13.87 -6.55 11.82
C LEU A 143 14.32 -7.01 13.21
N PRO A 144 14.89 -6.16 14.09
CA PRO A 144 15.30 -6.60 15.43
C PRO A 144 14.13 -7.12 16.27
N LYS A 145 12.99 -6.43 16.18
CA LYS A 145 11.76 -6.78 16.90
C LYS A 145 11.16 -8.09 16.39
N LEU A 146 11.07 -8.26 15.08
CA LEU A 146 10.52 -9.49 14.47
C LEU A 146 11.38 -10.71 14.78
N ASN A 147 12.70 -10.56 14.70
CA ASN A 147 13.64 -11.61 15.07
C ASN A 147 13.52 -12.03 16.54
N ALA A 148 13.34 -11.06 17.45
CA ALA A 148 13.12 -11.34 18.87
C ALA A 148 11.79 -12.08 19.11
N LEU A 149 10.71 -11.66 18.43
CA LEU A 149 9.40 -12.31 18.53
C LEU A 149 9.44 -13.77 18.08
N LEU A 150 10.12 -14.07 16.97
CA LEU A 150 10.23 -15.44 16.46
C LEU A 150 11.03 -16.37 17.37
N LYS A 151 12.12 -15.89 17.95
CA LYS A 151 12.94 -16.67 18.90
C LYS A 151 12.15 -17.04 20.17
N GLY A 152 11.19 -16.21 20.58
CA GLY A 152 10.34 -16.49 21.74
C GLY A 152 9.12 -17.37 21.47
N THR A 153 8.88 -17.77 20.21
CA THR A 153 7.75 -18.64 19.83
C THR A 153 8.10 -20.11 19.67
N GLY A 154 9.37 -20.48 19.87
CA GLY A 154 9.83 -21.87 19.94
C GLY A 154 10.07 -22.29 21.37
#